data_AF-A0A8T5I8I8-F1
#
_entry.id   AF-A0A8T5I8I8-F1
#
_cell.length_a   1.000
_cell.length_b   1.000
_cell.length_c   1.000
_cell.angle_alpha   90.00
_cell.angle_beta   90.00
_cell.angle_gamma   90.00
#
_symmetry.space_group_name_H-M   'P 1'
#
loop_
_entity.id
_entity.type
_entity.pdbx_description
1 polymer ?
#
loop_
_entity_poly.entity_id
_entity_poly.type
_entity_poly.pdbx_seq_one_letter_code
_entity_poly.pdbx_strand_id
1 'polypeptide(L)'
;MGKPHVFVRFGNCNLRCEWCDTNFLEYTELYLDEIIKKILSFGCNRVVFTGGEPCLQDLSTIGNELKKYDINLSVETNGTIPVPDIIDWICVSPKDQLYPNSIIKQRFGDELKIVYCGQDLNLYDELKHGFEHIFLQPCYFENESVEWNGRNFVETENIVKINKEWRLSLQTHKWLGVD
;
A
#
# COMPACT_ATOMS: atom_id res chain seq x y z
N MET A 1 -12.40 -3.22 -5.03
CA MET A 1 -12.44 -3.74 -3.64
C MET A 1 -12.98 -5.16 -3.63
N GLY A 2 -12.52 -6.02 -2.70
CA GLY A 2 -13.08 -7.37 -2.51
C GLY A 2 -12.63 -8.45 -3.49
N LYS A 3 -11.65 -8.18 -4.36
CA LYS A 3 -11.06 -9.21 -5.24
C LYS A 3 -10.08 -10.07 -4.43
N PRO A 4 -10.13 -11.41 -4.53
CA PRO A 4 -9.16 -12.26 -3.85
C PRO A 4 -7.76 -12.07 -4.45
N HIS A 5 -6.76 -11.98 -3.56
CA HIS A 5 -5.33 -11.88 -3.85
C HIS A 5 -4.56 -12.72 -2.84
N VAL A 6 -3.39 -13.21 -3.24
CA VAL A 6 -2.34 -13.63 -2.29
C VAL A 6 -1.57 -12.39 -1.87
N PHE A 7 -1.47 -12.15 -0.56
CA PHE A 7 -0.63 -11.08 -0.02
C PHE A 7 0.76 -11.63 0.28
N VAL A 8 1.78 -11.02 -0.33
CA VAL A 8 3.19 -11.29 -0.02
C VAL A 8 3.71 -10.07 0.72
N ARG A 9 3.85 -10.21 2.03
CA ARG A 9 4.34 -9.17 2.93
C ARG A 9 5.83 -9.36 3.17
N PHE A 10 6.68 -8.46 2.66
CA PHE A 10 8.12 -8.57 2.85
C PHE A 10 8.57 -8.04 4.21
N GLY A 11 9.76 -8.47 4.64
CA GLY A 11 10.44 -7.88 5.79
C GLY A 11 11.12 -6.57 5.43
N ASN A 12 11.45 -5.79 6.46
CA ASN A 12 12.11 -4.48 6.42
C ASN A 12 11.34 -3.36 5.73
N CYS A 13 11.58 -2.14 6.22
CA CYS A 13 11.08 -0.89 5.64
C CYS A 13 12.18 0.16 5.74
N ASN A 14 12.17 1.16 4.86
CA ASN A 14 13.03 2.34 4.97
C ASN A 14 12.39 3.47 5.78
N LEU A 15 11.14 3.31 6.23
CA LEU A 15 10.40 4.24 7.09
C LEU A 15 9.88 3.52 8.35
N ARG A 16 9.47 4.28 9.37
CA ARG A 16 8.99 3.78 10.68
C ARG A 16 7.71 4.50 11.12
N CYS A 17 6.65 4.41 10.32
CA CYS A 17 5.42 5.17 10.59
C CYS A 17 4.79 4.76 11.93
N GLU A 18 4.32 5.73 12.71
CA GLU A 18 3.76 5.47 14.05
C GLU A 18 2.45 4.65 14.00
N TRP A 19 1.68 4.80 12.93
CA TRP A 19 0.45 4.06 12.65
C TRP A 19 0.67 2.80 11.79
N CYS A 20 1.91 2.31 11.68
CA CYS A 20 2.18 1.10 10.91
C CYS A 20 1.59 -0.12 11.64
N ASP A 21 0.68 -0.83 10.98
CA ASP A 21 0.04 -2.06 11.46
C ASP A 21 0.85 -3.33 11.14
N THR A 22 2.07 -3.18 10.61
CA THR A 22 2.90 -4.28 10.14
C THR A 22 4.17 -4.41 10.98
N ASN A 23 4.37 -5.56 11.61
CA ASN A 23 5.67 -5.92 12.20
C ASN A 23 6.65 -6.40 11.11
N PHE A 24 7.27 -5.47 10.38
CA PHE A 24 8.24 -5.80 9.32
C PHE A 24 9.62 -6.23 9.85
N LEU A 25 9.83 -6.29 11.17
CA LEU A 25 11.08 -6.78 11.78
C LEU A 25 11.06 -8.30 12.00
N GLU A 26 9.89 -8.91 11.98
CA GLU A 26 9.71 -10.36 12.11
C GLU A 26 9.44 -10.95 10.73
N TYR A 27 10.43 -11.64 10.18
CA TYR A 27 10.34 -12.27 8.87
C TYR A 27 11.20 -13.54 8.79
N THR A 28 10.87 -14.40 7.83
CA THR A 28 11.69 -15.56 7.47
C THR A 28 12.27 -15.35 6.08
N GLU A 29 13.55 -15.64 5.91
CA GLU A 29 14.16 -15.69 4.59
C GLU A 29 13.74 -16.97 3.88
N LEU A 30 13.30 -16.83 2.63
CA LEU A 30 12.87 -17.94 1.77
C LEU A 30 13.63 -17.85 0.46
N TYR A 31 13.97 -18.99 -0.11
CA TYR A 31 14.49 -19.04 -1.47
C TYR A 31 13.37 -18.72 -2.48
N LEU A 32 13.76 -18.25 -3.66
CA LEU A 32 12.82 -17.86 -4.72
C LEU A 32 11.83 -18.98 -5.04
N ASP A 33 12.29 -20.21 -5.21
CA ASP A 33 11.44 -21.36 -5.52
C ASP A 33 10.43 -21.68 -4.42
N GLU A 34 10.81 -21.50 -3.15
CA GLU A 34 9.90 -21.63 -2.00
C GLU A 34 8.81 -20.56 -2.02
N ILE A 35 9.17 -19.31 -2.33
CA ILE A 35 8.22 -18.19 -2.47
C ILE A 35 7.21 -18.50 -3.57
N ILE A 36 7.68 -18.85 -4.77
CA ILE A 36 6.82 -19.16 -5.92
C ILE A 36 5.91 -20.34 -5.61
N LYS A 37 6.45 -21.45 -5.06
CA LYS A 37 5.67 -22.63 -4.69
C LYS A 37 4.59 -22.30 -3.67
N LYS A 38 4.90 -21.49 -2.65
CA LYS A 38 3.94 -21.10 -1.62
C LYS A 38 2.83 -20.23 -2.21
N ILE A 39 3.17 -19.24 -3.04
CA ILE A 39 2.19 -18.38 -3.71
C ILE A 39 1.24 -19.21 -4.59
N LEU A 40 1.79 -20.11 -5.42
CA LEU A 40 0.99 -20.95 -6.31
C LEU A 40 0.04 -21.89 -5.56
N SER A 41 0.41 -22.32 -4.35
CA SER A 41 -0.42 -23.23 -3.53
C SER A 41 -1.79 -22.66 -3.14
N PHE A 42 -1.95 -21.33 -3.16
CA PHE A 42 -3.22 -20.67 -2.85
C PHE A 42 -4.21 -20.67 -4.03
N GLY A 43 -3.79 -21.07 -5.25
CA GLY A 43 -4.68 -21.17 -6.41
C GLY A 43 -5.28 -19.83 -6.85
N CYS A 44 -4.65 -18.70 -6.53
CA CYS A 44 -5.10 -17.37 -6.90
C CYS A 44 -4.15 -16.74 -7.93
N ASN A 45 -4.71 -16.20 -9.02
CA ASN A 45 -3.96 -15.59 -10.11
C ASN A 45 -3.66 -14.10 -9.92
N ARG A 46 -3.74 -13.62 -8.68
CA ARG A 46 -3.45 -12.23 -8.31
C ARG A 46 -2.60 -12.21 -7.05
N VAL A 47 -1.51 -11.47 -7.11
CA VAL A 47 -0.57 -11.32 -6.00
C VAL A 47 -0.37 -9.83 -5.73
N VAL A 48 -0.42 -9.45 -4.46
CA VAL A 48 -0.03 -8.10 -4.01
C VAL A 48 1.28 -8.21 -3.25
N PHE A 49 2.31 -7.53 -3.74
CA PHE A 49 3.54 -7.26 -3.02
C PHE A 49 3.32 -6.07 -2.09
N THR A 50 3.54 -6.26 -0.79
CA THR A 50 3.34 -5.24 0.25
C THR A 50 4.36 -5.46 1.38
N GLY A 51 4.38 -4.57 2.38
CA GLY A 51 5.08 -4.68 3.67
C GLY A 51 6.59 -4.92 3.63
N GLY A 52 7.36 -4.53 4.64
CA GLY A 52 7.46 -3.11 4.95
C GLY A 52 7.51 -2.30 3.64
N GLU A 53 8.69 -1.99 3.10
CA GLU A 53 8.77 -1.41 1.74
C GLU A 53 9.13 -2.50 0.73
N PRO A 54 8.19 -2.98 -0.12
CA PRO A 54 8.44 -4.10 -1.02
C PRO A 54 9.53 -3.79 -2.05
N CYS A 55 9.69 -2.53 -2.47
CA CYS A 55 10.69 -2.16 -3.46
C CYS A 55 12.13 -2.15 -2.90
N LEU A 56 12.34 -2.49 -1.62
CA LEU A 56 13.66 -2.83 -1.10
C LEU A 56 14.15 -4.20 -1.59
N GLN A 57 13.23 -5.05 -2.06
CA GLN A 57 13.51 -6.39 -2.55
C GLN A 57 13.61 -6.41 -4.08
N ASP A 58 14.18 -7.47 -4.65
CA ASP A 58 14.21 -7.68 -6.11
C ASP A 58 12.87 -8.23 -6.62
N LEU A 59 11.89 -7.33 -6.75
CA LEU A 59 10.56 -7.65 -7.26
C LEU A 59 10.58 -8.11 -8.73
N SER A 60 11.58 -7.71 -9.52
CA SER A 60 11.72 -8.13 -10.92
C SER A 60 11.96 -9.63 -11.02
N THR A 61 12.86 -10.17 -10.19
CA THR A 61 13.15 -11.61 -10.18
C THR A 61 11.94 -12.43 -9.76
N ILE A 62 11.27 -12.05 -8.66
CA ILE A 62 10.06 -12.74 -8.19
C ILE A 62 8.93 -12.61 -9.22
N GLY A 63 8.72 -11.40 -9.75
CA GLY A 63 7.68 -11.11 -10.71
C GLY A 63 7.84 -11.90 -12.01
N ASN A 64 9.05 -11.97 -12.57
CA ASN A 64 9.32 -12.74 -13.79
C ASN A 64 8.98 -14.23 -13.64
N GLU A 65 9.24 -14.84 -12.49
CA GLU A 65 8.85 -16.23 -12.23
C GLU A 65 7.33 -16.38 -12.11
N LEU A 66 6.65 -15.48 -11.39
CA LEU A 66 5.18 -15.53 -11.24
C LEU A 66 4.44 -15.30 -12.57
N LYS A 67 4.98 -14.44 -13.44
CA LYS A 67 4.40 -14.15 -14.76
C LYS A 67 4.35 -15.36 -15.69
N LYS A 68 5.21 -16.38 -15.49
CA LYS A 68 5.14 -17.65 -16.22
C LYS A 68 3.87 -18.45 -15.94
N TYR A 69 3.13 -18.09 -14.88
CA TYR A 69 1.89 -18.71 -14.43
C TYR A 69 0.66 -17.80 -14.60
N ASP A 70 0.74 -16.79 -15.47
CA ASP A 70 -0.33 -15.83 -15.75
C ASP A 70 -0.85 -15.09 -14.48
N ILE A 71 0.03 -14.88 -13.51
CA ILE A 71 -0.28 -14.13 -12.29
C ILE A 71 -0.24 -12.64 -12.58
N ASN A 72 -1.29 -11.93 -12.16
CA ASN A 72 -1.33 -10.47 -12.15
C ASN A 72 -0.68 -9.96 -10.86
N LEU A 73 0.23 -9.00 -11.00
CA LEU A 73 1.05 -8.47 -9.92
C LEU A 73 0.61 -7.06 -9.59
N SER A 74 0.36 -6.80 -8.32
CA SER A 74 0.15 -5.46 -7.78
C SER A 74 1.20 -5.15 -6.73
N VAL A 75 1.49 -3.88 -6.50
CA VAL A 75 2.36 -3.43 -5.41
C VAL A 75 1.69 -2.35 -4.57
N GLU A 76 1.89 -2.40 -3.26
CA GLU A 76 1.62 -1.30 -2.34
C GLU A 76 2.96 -0.79 -1.79
N THR A 77 3.36 0.41 -2.21
CA THR A 77 4.68 1.00 -1.87
C THR A 77 4.51 2.37 -1.23
N ASN A 78 5.49 2.79 -0.42
CA ASN A 78 5.60 4.17 0.04
C ASN A 78 6.10 5.15 -1.04
N GLY A 79 6.51 4.64 -2.21
CA GLY A 79 6.88 5.42 -3.40
C GLY A 79 8.30 5.99 -3.39
N THR A 80 9.11 5.71 -2.36
CA THR A 80 10.49 6.23 -2.25
C THR A 80 11.51 5.52 -3.15
N ILE A 81 11.10 4.42 -3.77
CA ILE A 81 11.88 3.62 -4.71
C ILE A 81 11.01 3.39 -5.96
N PRO A 82 11.55 3.54 -7.19
CA PRO A 82 10.81 3.23 -8.39
C PRO A 82 10.39 1.76 -8.45
N VAL A 83 9.17 1.53 -8.91
CA VAL A 83 8.58 0.20 -9.09
C VAL A 83 9.02 -0.36 -10.45
N PRO A 84 9.40 -1.66 -10.54
CA PRO A 84 9.76 -2.26 -11.82
C PRO A 84 8.54 -2.44 -12.75
N ASP A 85 8.78 -2.33 -14.06
CA ASP A 85 7.75 -2.42 -15.12
C ASP A 85 6.98 -3.76 -15.17
N ILE A 86 7.45 -4.79 -14.45
CA ILE A 86 6.79 -6.09 -14.37
C ILE A 86 5.46 -6.06 -13.59
N ILE A 87 5.23 -4.99 -12.82
CA ILE A 87 4.04 -4.82 -11.98
C ILE A 87 2.88 -4.26 -12.80
N ASP A 88 1.72 -4.92 -12.72
CA ASP A 88 0.52 -4.55 -13.49
C ASP A 88 -0.30 -3.46 -12.81
N TRP A 89 -0.19 -3.30 -11.49
CA TRP A 89 -0.94 -2.31 -10.73
C TRP A 89 -0.10 -1.71 -9.60
N ILE A 90 0.07 -0.40 -9.63
CA ILE A 90 0.91 0.36 -8.72
C ILE A 90 0.04 1.21 -7.80
N CYS A 91 0.01 0.85 -6.51
CA CYS A 91 -0.54 1.68 -5.45
C CYS A 91 0.60 2.38 -4.70
N VAL A 92 0.68 3.70 -4.82
CA VAL A 92 1.62 4.53 -4.07
C VAL A 92 0.89 5.16 -2.89
N SER A 93 1.45 4.98 -1.69
CA SER A 93 0.99 5.62 -0.47
C SER A 93 2.13 6.41 0.16
N PRO A 94 2.32 7.69 -0.21
CA PRO A 94 3.31 8.57 0.38
C PRO A 94 3.16 8.66 1.90
N LYS A 95 4.29 8.95 2.55
CA LYS A 95 4.41 9.15 4.00
C LYS A 95 5.06 10.49 4.33
N ASP A 96 5.08 11.40 3.36
CA ASP A 96 5.67 12.75 3.41
C ASP A 96 4.99 13.69 4.42
N GLN A 97 3.74 13.41 4.80
CA GLN A 97 3.08 14.07 5.94
C GLN A 97 3.75 13.77 7.29
N LEU A 98 4.45 12.63 7.41
CA LEU A 98 5.24 12.27 8.60
C LEU A 98 6.74 12.47 8.36
N TYR A 99 7.18 12.28 7.12
CA TYR A 99 8.57 12.34 6.70
C TYR A 99 8.74 13.39 5.59
N PRO A 100 8.72 14.70 5.90
CA PRO A 100 8.70 15.76 4.88
C PRO A 100 9.94 15.80 3.99
N ASN A 101 11.04 15.18 4.43
CA ASN A 101 12.27 15.05 3.63
C ASN A 101 12.29 13.79 2.74
N SER A 102 11.26 12.94 2.81
CA SER A 102 11.14 11.75 1.98
C SER A 102 10.78 12.15 0.55
N ILE A 103 11.60 11.73 -0.41
CA ILE A 103 11.37 12.04 -1.83
C ILE A 103 10.57 10.91 -2.46
N ILE A 104 9.38 11.23 -2.97
CA ILE A 104 8.55 10.30 -3.75
C ILE A 104 9.13 10.19 -5.16
N LYS A 105 9.75 9.04 -5.44
CA LYS A 105 10.39 8.72 -6.73
C LYS A 105 9.42 8.08 -7.71
N GLN A 106 8.51 7.23 -7.22
CA GLN A 106 7.44 6.67 -8.04
C GLN A 106 6.32 7.72 -8.18
N ARG A 107 6.40 8.51 -9.25
CA ARG A 107 5.47 9.62 -9.49
C ARG A 107 4.25 9.27 -10.36
N PHE A 108 4.23 8.06 -10.92
CA PHE A 108 3.15 7.59 -11.79
C PHE A 108 2.68 6.20 -11.36
N GLY A 109 1.43 5.87 -11.64
CA GLY A 109 0.87 4.56 -11.36
C GLY A 109 -0.64 4.56 -11.47
N ASP A 110 -1.26 3.50 -11.00
CA ASP A 110 -2.71 3.33 -11.08
C ASP A 110 -3.41 4.06 -9.94
N GLU A 111 -2.88 3.92 -8.71
CA GLU A 111 -3.52 4.38 -7.49
C GLU A 111 -2.59 5.21 -6.59
N LEU A 112 -3.02 6.42 -6.24
CA LEU A 112 -2.47 7.22 -5.15
C LEU A 112 -3.39 7.13 -3.93
N LYS A 113 -2.89 6.55 -2.84
CA LYS A 113 -3.65 6.34 -1.61
C LYS A 113 -3.00 7.07 -0.44
N ILE A 114 -3.55 8.22 -0.07
CA ILE A 114 -3.03 9.05 1.01
C ILE A 114 -3.68 8.66 2.33
N VAL A 115 -2.86 8.38 3.35
CA VAL A 115 -3.34 8.29 4.73
C VAL A 115 -3.56 9.71 5.25
N TYR A 116 -4.80 10.03 5.58
CA TYR A 116 -5.19 11.35 6.08
C TYR A 116 -5.02 11.41 7.60
N CYS A 117 -4.15 12.30 8.05
CA CYS A 117 -3.80 12.57 9.45
C CYS A 117 -4.04 14.04 9.83
N GLY A 118 -4.85 14.78 9.05
CA GLY A 118 -5.09 16.22 9.25
C GLY A 118 -4.21 17.16 8.43
N GLN A 119 -3.34 16.64 7.57
CA GLN A 119 -2.46 17.46 6.72
C GLN A 119 -3.22 18.20 5.59
N ASP A 120 -2.63 19.28 5.08
CA ASP A 120 -3.12 19.96 3.88
C ASP A 120 -2.95 19.07 2.63
N LEU A 121 -4.01 18.95 1.82
CA LEU A 121 -4.02 18.16 0.59
C LEU A 121 -3.23 18.80 -0.55
N ASN A 122 -2.94 20.11 -0.47
CA ASN A 122 -2.08 20.80 -1.44
C ASN A 122 -0.68 20.17 -1.55
N LEU A 123 -0.25 19.41 -0.54
CA LEU A 123 0.97 18.60 -0.57
C LEU A 123 1.00 17.62 -1.77
N TYR A 124 -0.16 17.20 -2.26
CA TYR A 124 -0.30 16.17 -3.28
C TYR A 124 -0.75 16.69 -4.65
N ASP A 125 -0.87 18.01 -4.82
CA ASP A 125 -1.42 18.60 -6.05
C ASP A 125 -0.63 18.25 -7.31
N GLU A 126 0.69 18.24 -7.23
CA GLU A 126 1.51 17.80 -8.36
C GLU A 126 1.52 16.28 -8.52
N LEU A 127 1.52 15.55 -7.40
CA LEU A 127 1.69 14.10 -7.40
C LEU A 127 0.45 13.40 -7.96
N LYS A 128 -0.76 13.88 -7.64
CA LYS A 128 -2.03 13.28 -8.05
C LYS A 128 -2.20 13.19 -9.57
N HIS A 129 -1.56 14.08 -10.33
CA HIS A 129 -1.61 14.08 -11.79
C HIS A 129 -0.95 12.86 -12.44
N GLY A 130 -0.10 12.13 -11.71
CA GLY A 130 0.52 10.91 -12.20
C GLY A 130 -0.33 9.64 -12.04
N PHE A 131 -1.53 9.74 -11.46
CA PHE A 131 -2.33 8.58 -11.08
C PHE A 131 -3.75 8.62 -11.65
N GLU A 132 -4.26 7.46 -12.05
CA GLU A 132 -5.64 7.33 -12.54
C GLU A 132 -6.66 7.41 -11.40
N HIS A 133 -6.27 6.95 -10.22
CA HIS A 133 -7.13 6.81 -9.07
C HIS A 133 -6.53 7.46 -7.84
N ILE A 134 -7.27 8.39 -7.23
CA ILE A 134 -6.83 9.08 -6.02
C ILE A 134 -7.78 8.81 -4.86
N PHE A 135 -7.21 8.43 -3.71
CA PHE A 135 -7.95 8.06 -2.51
C PHE A 135 -7.40 8.71 -1.24
N LEU A 136 -8.31 9.12 -0.36
CA LEU A 136 -8.00 9.40 1.03
C LEU A 136 -8.42 8.20 1.88
N GLN A 137 -7.51 7.75 2.72
CA GLN A 137 -7.72 6.68 3.69
C GLN A 137 -7.64 7.25 5.10
N PRO A 138 -8.64 7.01 5.97
CA PRO A 138 -8.55 7.42 7.36
C PRO A 138 -7.33 6.78 8.04
N CYS A 139 -6.59 7.55 8.83
CA CYS A 139 -5.54 6.99 9.67
C CYS A 139 -6.16 6.15 10.80
N TYR A 140 -5.62 4.94 10.98
CA TYR A 140 -6.04 4.01 12.01
C TYR A 140 -4.86 3.66 12.91
N PHE A 141 -5.01 3.85 14.21
CA PHE A 141 -4.01 3.56 15.22
C PHE A 141 -4.47 2.36 16.08
N GLU A 142 -3.68 1.27 16.07
CA GLU A 142 -4.01 0.02 16.79
C GLU A 142 -4.05 0.18 18.31
N ASN A 143 -3.33 1.18 18.84
CA ASN A 143 -3.27 1.48 20.27
C ASN A 143 -4.36 2.47 20.74
N GLU A 144 -5.17 3.00 19.82
CA GLU A 144 -6.25 3.94 20.12
C GLU A 144 -7.62 3.25 20.15
N SER A 145 -8.61 3.89 20.79
CA SER A 145 -9.94 3.31 20.91
C SER A 145 -10.70 3.30 19.56
N VAL A 146 -11.74 2.45 19.48
CA VAL A 146 -12.64 2.42 18.31
C VAL A 146 -13.31 3.77 18.10
N GLU A 147 -13.71 4.45 19.18
CA GLU A 147 -14.31 5.79 19.12
C GLU A 147 -13.33 6.83 18.60
N TRP A 148 -12.06 6.75 19.03
CA TRP A 148 -11.02 7.67 18.56
C TRP A 148 -10.78 7.47 17.05
N ASN A 149 -10.56 6.22 16.62
CA ASN A 149 -10.41 5.90 15.20
C ASN A 149 -11.66 6.29 14.41
N GLY A 150 -12.86 6.08 14.95
CA GLY A 150 -14.12 6.49 14.34
C GLY A 150 -14.22 7.99 14.05
N ARG A 151 -13.61 8.85 14.88
CA ARG A 151 -13.55 10.30 14.60
C ARG A 151 -12.69 10.60 13.37
N ASN A 152 -11.55 9.92 13.21
CA ASN A 152 -10.71 10.09 12.01
C ASN A 152 -11.44 9.70 10.73
N PHE A 153 -12.29 8.67 10.80
CA PHE A 153 -13.12 8.27 9.66
C PHE A 153 -14.09 9.37 9.28
N VAL A 154 -14.80 9.94 10.26
CA VAL A 154 -15.73 11.07 10.03
C VAL A 154 -14.99 12.29 9.48
N GLU A 155 -13.82 12.62 10.03
CA GLU A 155 -13.02 13.74 9.55
C GLU A 155 -12.59 13.55 8.09
N THR A 156 -12.00 12.39 7.77
CA THR A 156 -11.56 12.07 6.41
C THR A 156 -12.73 12.10 5.43
N GLU A 157 -13.90 11.60 5.82
CA GLU A 157 -15.11 11.61 5.01
C GLU A 157 -15.60 13.04 4.72
N ASN A 158 -15.57 13.92 5.73
CA ASN A 158 -15.89 15.35 5.55
C ASN A 158 -14.91 16.03 4.57
N ILE A 159 -13.62 15.70 4.65
CA ILE A 159 -12.60 16.24 3.75
C ILE A 159 -12.81 15.76 2.32
N VAL A 160 -13.15 14.49 2.10
CA VAL A 160 -13.51 13.95 0.77
C VAL A 160 -14.74 14.65 0.20
N LYS A 161 -15.76 14.95 1.02
CA LYS A 161 -16.96 15.70 0.56
C LYS A 161 -16.63 17.10 0.03
N ILE A 162 -15.63 17.75 0.62
CA ILE A 162 -15.17 19.08 0.21
C ILE A 162 -14.29 18.96 -1.04
N ASN A 163 -13.41 17.96 -1.10
CA ASN A 163 -12.45 17.75 -2.18
C ASN A 163 -12.89 16.59 -3.09
N LYS A 164 -13.91 16.84 -3.93
CA LYS A 164 -14.67 15.82 -4.68
C LYS A 164 -13.89 14.99 -5.70
N GLU A 165 -12.64 15.37 -6.02
CA GLU A 165 -11.75 14.54 -6.85
C GLU A 165 -11.27 13.30 -6.09
N TRP A 166 -11.13 13.40 -4.76
CA TRP A 166 -10.72 12.32 -3.91
C TRP A 166 -11.86 11.35 -3.65
N ARG A 167 -11.51 10.07 -3.51
CA ARG A 167 -12.45 9.03 -3.09
C ARG A 167 -12.05 8.48 -1.73
N LEU A 168 -13.02 8.10 -0.91
CA LEU A 168 -12.74 7.48 0.38
C LEU A 168 -12.30 6.02 0.18
N SER A 169 -11.16 5.63 0.74
CA SER A 169 -10.69 4.25 0.83
C SER A 169 -10.77 3.77 2.27
N LEU A 170 -11.50 2.68 2.51
CA LEU A 170 -11.63 2.10 3.85
C LEU A 170 -10.78 0.84 3.96
N GLN A 171 -10.11 0.67 5.11
CA GLN A 171 -9.40 -0.57 5.46
C GLN A 171 -10.42 -1.64 5.89
N THR A 172 -11.22 -2.15 4.95
CA THR A 172 -12.33 -3.07 5.25
C THR A 172 -11.90 -4.36 5.94
N HIS A 173 -10.66 -4.81 5.74
CA HIS A 173 -10.12 -6.00 6.39
C HIS A 173 -10.14 -5.89 7.93
N LYS A 174 -9.83 -4.71 8.49
CA LYS A 174 -9.89 -4.44 9.94
C LYS A 174 -11.30 -4.62 10.52
N TRP A 175 -12.32 -4.30 9.73
CA TRP A 175 -13.73 -4.45 10.12
C TRP A 175 -14.24 -5.88 9.94
N LEU A 176 -13.67 -6.62 8.99
CA LEU A 176 -14.00 -8.01 8.73
C LEU A 176 -13.27 -8.98 9.68
N GLY A 177 -12.27 -8.50 10.43
CA GLY A 177 -11.44 -9.35 11.30
C GLY A 177 -10.62 -10.36 10.51
N VAL A 178 -10.14 -9.95 9.32
CA VAL A 178 -9.27 -10.76 8.47
C VAL A 178 -7.92 -10.06 8.34
N ASP A 179 -6.85 -10.80 8.63
CA ASP A 179 -5.45 -10.36 8.52
C ASP A 179 -4.74 -11.02 7.33
#